data_AF-A0A672KDM3-F1
#
_entry.id   AF-A0A672KDM3-F1
#
_cell.length_a   1.000
_cell.length_b   1.000
_cell.length_c   1.000
_cell.angle_alpha   90.00
_cell.angle_beta   90.00
_cell.angle_gamma   90.00
#
_symmetry.space_group_name_H-M   'P 1'
#
loop_
_entity.id
_entity.type
_entity.pdbx_description
1 polymer ?
#
loop_
_entity_poly.entity_id
_entity_poly.type
_entity_poly.pdbx_seq_one_letter_code
_entity_poly.pdbx_strand_id
1 'polypeptide(L)'
;MHLNVEVNPLKYHSDHNLDYEELLGCGQYKESYRADMIRWGEMKRRQDSGFFCRLAIKHATQPIWIISDCRRMSDVQWLQDEFPDRCVCVRVEASEQTRSQRGWRFTTGKNATRVGLVTQRQ
;
A
#
# COMPACT_ATOMS: atom_id res chain seq x y z
N MET A 1 8.26 12.91 -4.01
CA MET A 1 6.79 12.68 -4.05
C MET A 1 6.46 11.46 -3.19
N HIS A 2 5.32 11.48 -2.49
CA HIS A 2 4.85 10.34 -1.69
C HIS A 2 3.85 9.52 -2.51
N LEU A 3 4.11 8.22 -2.67
CA LEU A 3 3.32 7.28 -3.47
C LEU A 3 2.84 6.14 -2.58
N ASN A 4 1.61 5.65 -2.79
CA ASN A 4 1.04 4.55 -2.02
C ASN A 4 0.70 3.37 -2.94
N VAL A 5 1.13 2.16 -2.55
CA VAL A 5 0.87 0.89 -3.28
C VAL A 5 -0.22 0.03 -2.63
N GLU A 6 -0.87 0.53 -1.58
CA GLU A 6 -2.08 -0.06 -1.03
C GLU A 6 -3.22 -0.04 -2.07
N VAL A 7 -4.23 -0.88 -1.83
CA VAL A 7 -5.46 -0.93 -2.63
C VAL A 7 -6.00 0.48 -2.83
N ASN A 8 -6.01 0.92 -4.09
CA ASN A 8 -6.42 2.27 -4.44
C ASN A 8 -7.96 2.37 -4.45
N PRO A 9 -8.58 3.18 -3.57
CA PRO A 9 -10.03 3.39 -3.56
C PRO A 9 -10.56 3.91 -4.91
N LEU A 10 -9.76 4.67 -5.67
CA LEU A 10 -10.08 5.14 -7.02
C LEU A 10 -10.42 4.00 -7.99
N LYS A 11 -9.60 2.94 -7.96
CA LYS A 11 -9.84 1.79 -8.84
C LYS A 11 -10.96 0.90 -8.34
N TYR A 12 -11.07 0.75 -7.02
CA TYR A 12 -12.15 -0.05 -6.44
C TYR A 12 -13.54 0.55 -6.70
N HIS A 13 -13.72 1.87 -6.51
CA HIS A 13 -15.02 2.50 -6.76
C HIS A 13 -15.43 2.43 -8.23
N SER A 14 -14.46 2.59 -9.16
CA SER A 14 -14.73 2.57 -10.59
C SER A 14 -15.24 1.20 -11.05
N ASP A 15 -14.70 0.13 -10.46
CA ASP A 15 -15.10 -1.24 -10.77
C ASP A 15 -16.42 -1.67 -10.09
N HIS A 16 -16.85 -0.98 -9.02
CA HIS A 16 -18.00 -1.39 -8.17
C HIS A 16 -19.12 -0.34 -8.06
N ASN A 17 -19.03 0.77 -8.80
CA ASN A 17 -19.98 1.88 -8.80
C ASN A 17 -20.30 2.42 -7.39
N LEU A 18 -19.25 2.61 -6.58
CA LEU A 18 -19.34 3.11 -5.21
C LEU A 18 -19.07 4.62 -5.14
N ASP A 19 -19.51 5.24 -4.04
CA ASP A 19 -19.19 6.64 -3.76
C ASP A 19 -17.71 6.78 -3.36
N TYR A 20 -16.97 7.53 -4.16
CA TYR A 20 -15.53 7.73 -3.98
C TYR A 20 -15.19 8.57 -2.74
N GLU A 21 -15.98 9.61 -2.45
CA GLU A 21 -15.71 10.52 -1.34
C GLU A 21 -15.93 9.81 0.01
N GLU A 22 -16.99 9.01 0.11
CA GLU A 22 -17.26 8.17 1.28
C GLU A 22 -16.19 7.07 1.47
N LEU A 23 -15.64 6.51 0.39
CA LEU A 23 -14.54 5.54 0.43
C LEU A 23 -13.20 6.15 0.86
N LEU A 24 -12.99 7.45 0.62
CA LEU A 24 -11.82 8.17 1.10
C LEU A 24 -11.90 8.46 2.60
N GLY A 25 -13.12 8.66 3.13
CA GLY A 25 -13.39 9.01 4.52
C GLY A 25 -12.88 8.03 5.57
N CYS A 26 -13.20 8.30 6.83
CA CYS A 26 -12.87 7.43 7.98
C CYS A 26 -14.11 6.78 8.59
N GLY A 27 -15.26 6.88 7.90
CA GLY A 27 -16.56 6.44 8.40
C GLY A 27 -16.77 4.93 8.30
N GLN A 28 -17.89 4.49 8.87
CA GLN A 28 -18.32 3.09 8.88
C GLN A 28 -18.51 2.53 7.46
N TYR A 29 -18.87 3.38 6.50
CA TYR A 29 -19.00 3.03 5.08
C TYR A 29 -17.71 2.43 4.51
N LYS A 30 -16.56 3.06 4.76
CA LYS A 30 -15.27 2.51 4.32
C LYS A 30 -14.93 1.21 5.02
N GLU A 31 -15.18 1.13 6.34
CA GLU A 31 -14.84 -0.06 7.11
C GLU A 31 -15.69 -1.28 6.69
N SER A 32 -16.95 -1.08 6.27
CA SER A 32 -17.78 -2.16 5.75
C SER A 32 -17.24 -2.75 4.46
N TYR A 33 -16.61 -1.94 3.60
CA TYR A 33 -16.00 -2.42 2.34
C TYR A 33 -14.53 -2.78 2.47
N ARG A 34 -13.89 -2.54 3.62
CA ARG A 34 -12.45 -2.75 3.82
C ARG A 34 -12.04 -4.20 3.56
N ALA A 35 -12.83 -5.16 4.05
CA ALA A 35 -12.56 -6.59 3.85
C ALA A 35 -12.64 -6.97 2.36
N ASP A 36 -13.65 -6.46 1.66
CA ASP A 36 -13.84 -6.71 0.23
C ASP A 36 -12.77 -6.04 -0.63
N MET A 37 -12.39 -4.80 -0.29
CA MET A 37 -11.26 -4.11 -0.91
C MET A 37 -9.95 -4.89 -0.76
N ILE A 38 -9.70 -5.45 0.43
CA ILE A 38 -8.54 -6.32 0.64
C ILE A 38 -8.65 -7.55 -0.26
N ARG A 39 -9.78 -8.25 -0.25
CA ARG A 39 -9.98 -9.47 -1.07
C ARG A 39 -9.80 -9.18 -2.56
N TRP A 40 -10.40 -8.11 -3.06
CA TRP A 40 -10.27 -7.67 -4.45
C TRP A 40 -8.82 -7.31 -4.78
N GLY A 41 -8.15 -6.56 -3.90
CA GLY A 41 -6.74 -6.20 -4.07
C GLY A 41 -5.83 -7.43 -4.12
N GLU A 42 -6.08 -8.42 -3.27
CA GLU A 42 -5.36 -9.71 -3.32
C GLU A 42 -5.61 -10.47 -4.62
N MET A 43 -6.84 -10.49 -5.12
CA MET A 43 -7.15 -11.12 -6.42
C MET A 43 -6.39 -10.43 -7.55
N LYS A 44 -6.36 -9.09 -7.59
CA LYS A 44 -5.60 -8.35 -8.60
C LYS A 44 -4.10 -8.64 -8.51
N ARG A 45 -3.52 -8.64 -7.31
CA ARG A 45 -2.09 -8.97 -7.10
C ARG A 45 -1.72 -10.39 -7.52
N ARG A 46 -2.64 -11.36 -7.35
CA ARG A 46 -2.41 -12.74 -7.82
C ARG A 46 -2.38 -12.86 -9.33
N GLN A 47 -3.17 -12.05 -10.02
CA GLN A 47 -3.16 -11.99 -11.49
C GLN A 47 -1.96 -11.22 -12.01
N ASP A 48 -1.60 -10.14 -11.32
CA ASP A 48 -0.57 -9.20 -11.70
C ASP A 48 0.01 -8.51 -10.46
N SER A 49 1.20 -8.96 -10.02
CA SER A 49 1.87 -8.44 -8.83
C SER A 49 2.24 -6.96 -8.95
N GLY A 50 2.46 -6.48 -10.17
CA GLY A 50 2.85 -5.09 -10.45
C GLY A 50 1.67 -4.13 -10.63
N PHE A 51 0.43 -4.60 -10.54
CA PHE A 51 -0.77 -3.81 -10.84
C PHE A 51 -0.82 -2.49 -10.06
N PHE A 52 -0.66 -2.57 -8.72
CA PHE A 52 -0.70 -1.38 -7.86
C PHE A 52 0.57 -0.55 -7.94
N CYS A 53 1.74 -1.18 -8.12
CA CYS A 53 3.00 -0.44 -8.28
C CYS A 53 2.99 0.43 -9.54
N ARG A 54 2.53 -0.11 -10.68
CA ARG A 54 2.36 0.67 -11.92
C ARG A 54 1.37 1.81 -11.75
N LEU A 55 0.26 1.57 -11.06
CA LEU A 55 -0.73 2.61 -10.80
C LEU A 55 -0.15 3.73 -9.92
N ALA A 56 0.64 3.38 -8.90
CA ALA A 56 1.25 4.34 -7.99
C ALA A 56 2.27 5.24 -8.71
N ILE A 57 3.10 4.70 -9.59
CA ILE A 57 4.15 5.47 -10.28
C ILE A 57 3.67 6.13 -11.58
N LYS A 58 2.46 5.83 -12.08
CA LYS A 58 1.97 6.23 -13.42
C LYS A 58 2.15 7.72 -13.73
N HIS A 59 1.97 8.58 -12.74
CA HIS A 59 2.04 10.05 -12.90
C HIS A 59 3.19 10.67 -12.08
N ALA A 60 4.11 9.86 -11.57
CA ALA A 60 5.23 10.33 -10.78
C ALA A 60 6.33 10.91 -11.69
N THR A 61 6.69 12.17 -11.46
CA THR A 61 7.67 12.91 -12.29
C THR A 61 8.86 13.43 -11.51
N GLN A 62 8.78 13.42 -10.19
CA GLN A 62 9.83 13.90 -9.30
C GLN A 62 11.03 12.94 -9.33
N PRO A 63 12.25 13.41 -9.10
CA PRO A 63 13.44 12.54 -9.15
C PRO A 63 13.47 11.52 -8.01
N ILE A 64 12.91 11.86 -6.84
CA ILE A 64 12.88 11.01 -5.66
C ILE A 64 11.43 10.64 -5.30
N TRP A 65 11.17 9.34 -5.16
CA TRP A 65 9.90 8.76 -4.76
C TRP A 65 10.03 8.08 -3.41
N ILE A 66 9.10 8.39 -2.52
CA ILE A 66 8.89 7.68 -1.26
C ILE A 66 7.64 6.84 -1.45
N ILE A 67 7.82 5.54 -1.62
CA ILE A 67 6.74 4.58 -1.76
C ILE A 67 6.42 4.02 -0.38
N SER A 68 5.30 4.46 0.18
CA SER A 68 4.80 4.01 1.47
C SER A 68 3.87 2.82 1.32
N ASP A 69 3.63 2.13 2.45
CA ASP A 69 2.68 1.04 2.58
C ASP A 69 2.89 -0.09 1.55
N CYS A 70 4.15 -0.44 1.26
CA CYS A 70 4.46 -1.74 0.64
C CYS A 70 4.12 -2.83 1.65
N ARG A 71 2.93 -3.41 1.50
CA ARG A 71 2.38 -4.41 2.42
C ARG A 71 2.84 -5.82 2.08
N ARG A 72 3.26 -6.07 0.84
CA ARG A 72 3.68 -7.39 0.35
C ARG A 72 5.09 -7.38 -0.20
N MET A 73 5.76 -8.52 -0.07
CA MET A 73 7.09 -8.71 -0.68
C MET A 73 7.04 -8.66 -2.19
N SER A 74 5.92 -9.05 -2.80
CA SER A 74 5.70 -8.88 -4.24
C SER A 74 5.79 -7.43 -4.69
N ASP A 75 5.34 -6.47 -3.87
CA ASP A 75 5.38 -5.04 -4.21
C ASP A 75 6.84 -4.57 -4.25
N VAL A 76 7.62 -4.96 -3.22
CA VAL A 76 9.05 -4.64 -3.09
C VAL A 76 9.86 -5.27 -4.22
N GLN A 77 9.62 -6.55 -4.49
CA GLN A 77 10.34 -7.29 -5.52
C GLN A 77 10.07 -6.70 -6.91
N TRP A 78 8.81 -6.40 -7.22
CA TRP A 78 8.45 -5.75 -8.48
C TRP A 78 9.17 -4.40 -8.66
N LEU A 79 9.25 -3.59 -7.59
CA LEU A 79 9.94 -2.30 -7.64
C LEU A 79 11.45 -2.46 -7.84
N GLN A 80 12.07 -3.43 -7.19
CA GLN A 80 13.49 -3.73 -7.35
C GLN A 80 13.83 -4.25 -8.75
N ASP A 81 12.94 -5.07 -9.33
CA ASP A 81 13.11 -5.60 -10.68
C ASP A 81 12.93 -4.49 -11.75
N GLU A 82 11.97 -3.59 -11.56
CA GLU A 82 11.70 -2.47 -12.49
C GLU A 82 12.75 -1.35 -12.40
N PHE A 83 13.28 -1.09 -11.21
CA PHE A 83 14.26 -0.02 -10.94
C PHE A 83 15.53 -0.57 -10.27
N PRO A 84 16.30 -1.42 -10.97
CA PRO A 84 17.51 -2.03 -10.42
C PRO A 84 18.50 -0.95 -9.99
N ASP A 85 19.14 -1.18 -8.84
CA ASP A 85 20.14 -0.30 -8.21
C ASP A 85 19.63 1.11 -7.84
N ARG A 86 18.32 1.35 -7.93
CA ARG A 86 17.68 2.64 -7.59
C ARG A 86 16.68 2.51 -6.47
N CYS A 87 16.63 1.38 -5.78
CA CYS A 87 15.70 1.11 -4.68
C CYS A 87 16.44 0.96 -3.37
N VAL A 88 16.06 1.75 -2.37
CA VAL A 88 16.48 1.62 -0.98
C VAL A 88 15.27 1.18 -0.16
N CYS A 89 15.35 -0.01 0.43
CA CYS A 89 14.29 -0.54 1.29
C CYS A 89 14.51 -0.15 2.75
N VAL A 90 13.53 0.53 3.35
CA VAL A 90 13.56 0.94 4.76
C VAL A 90 12.44 0.21 5.49
N ARG A 91 12.80 -0.64 6.45
CA ARG A 91 11.84 -1.34 7.32
C ARG A 91 11.65 -0.54 8.60
N VAL A 92 10.42 -0.12 8.87
CA VAL A 92 10.08 0.62 10.09
C VAL A 92 9.55 -0.36 11.12
N GLU A 93 10.22 -0.42 12.27
CA GLU A 93 9.83 -1.28 13.39
C GLU A 93 9.68 -0.46 14.67
N ALA A 94 8.81 -0.93 15.57
CA ALA A 94 8.63 -0.37 16.89
C ALA A 94 8.46 -1.51 17.89
N SER A 95 9.03 -1.33 19.09
CA SER A 95 8.88 -2.31 20.17
C SER A 95 7.40 -2.53 20.52
N GLU A 96 7.05 -3.72 21.00
CA GLU A 96 5.70 -3.99 21.50
C GLU A 96 5.30 -3.03 22.62
N GLN A 97 6.24 -2.64 23.49
CA GLN A 97 6.02 -1.67 24.55
C GLN A 97 5.59 -0.31 23.98
N THR A 98 6.36 0.23 23.02
CA THR A 98 6.04 1.51 22.36
C THR A 98 4.69 1.46 21.66
N ARG A 99 4.36 0.32 21.04
CA ARG A 99 3.07 0.12 20.38
C ARG A 99 1.93 0.08 21.39
N SER A 100 2.10 -0.68 22.48
CA SER A 100 1.12 -0.83 23.56
C SER A 100 0.83 0.50 24.26
N GLN A 101 1.85 1.32 24.49
CA GLN A 101 1.71 2.69 25.02
C GLN A 101 0.85 3.59 24.12
N ARG A 102 0.80 3.33 22.81
CA ARG A 102 -0.06 4.02 21.85
C ARG A 102 -1.44 3.37 21.66
N GLY A 103 -1.82 2.46 22.56
CA GLY A 103 -3.10 1.76 22.53
C GLY A 103 -3.19 0.61 21.52
N TRP A 104 -2.07 0.20 20.90
CA TRP A 104 -2.06 -1.00 20.06
C TRP A 104 -2.25 -2.24 20.94
N ARG A 105 -3.13 -3.14 20.52
CA ARG A 105 -3.30 -4.47 21.11
C ARG A 105 -3.13 -5.51 20.03
N PHE A 106 -2.44 -6.61 20.35
CA PHE A 106 -2.30 -7.72 19.41
C PHE A 106 -3.69 -8.21 19.00
N THR A 107 -3.92 -8.29 17.69
CA THR A 107 -5.15 -8.84 17.13
C THR A 107 -4.74 -9.92 16.14
N THR A 108 -5.14 -11.16 16.42
CA THR A 108 -4.86 -12.30 15.56
C THR A 108 -5.31 -12.01 14.14
N GLY A 109 -4.43 -12.26 13.16
CA GLY A 109 -4.71 -12.04 11.73
C GLY A 109 -4.31 -10.66 11.17
N LYS A 110 -3.76 -9.74 11.97
CA LYS A 110 -3.24 -8.45 11.48
C LYS A 110 -1.70 -8.39 11.55
N ASN A 111 -1.02 -8.62 10.43
CA ASN A 111 0.43 -8.39 10.32
C ASN A 111 0.73 -6.89 10.11
N ALA A 112 1.62 -6.32 10.92
CA ALA A 112 1.89 -4.89 10.96
C ALA A 112 3.32 -4.52 10.50
N THR A 113 3.90 -5.28 9.58
CA THR A 113 5.19 -4.93 8.99
C THR A 113 4.95 -3.96 7.84
N ARG A 114 5.50 -2.74 7.94
CA ARG A 114 5.49 -1.77 6.84
C ARG A 114 6.90 -1.68 6.28
N VAL A 115 7.03 -1.96 4.99
CA VAL A 115 8.24 -1.66 4.24
C VAL A 115 7.98 -0.36 3.49
N GLY A 116 8.86 0.62 3.69
CA GLY A 116 8.96 1.80 2.84
C GLY A 116 10.02 1.55 1.79
N LEU A 117 9.79 1.97 0.56
CA LEU A 117 10.78 1.90 -0.50
C LEU A 117 11.05 3.33 -0.99
N VAL A 118 12.31 3.77 -0.90
CA VAL A 118 12.76 5.00 -1.55
C VAL A 118 13.30 4.59 -2.89
N THR A 119 12.77 5.15 -3.97
CA THR A 119 13.31 4.92 -5.30
C THR A 119 13.59 6.23 -6.03
N GLN A 120 14.68 6.26 -6.79
CA GLN A 120 15.09 7.40 -7.58
C GLN A 120 14.85 7.11 -9.07
N ARG A 121 14.19 8.03 -9.77
CA ARG A 121 14.15 8.00 -11.23
C ARG A 121 15.05 9.12 -11.74
N GLN A 122 16.24 8.73 -12.21
CA GLN A 122 17.26 9.60 -12.80
C GLN A 122 17.42 10.94 -12.07
#